data_AF-A0A930WC88-F1
#
_entry.id   AF-A0A930WC88-F1
#
_cell.length_a   1.000
_cell.length_b   1.000
_cell.length_c   1.000
_cell.angle_alpha   90.00
_cell.angle_beta   90.00
_cell.angle_gamma   90.00
#
_symmetry.space_group_name_H-M   'P 1'
#
loop_
_entity.id
_entity.type
_entity.pdbx_description
1 polymer ?
#
loop_
_entity_poly.entity_id
_entity_poly.type
_entity_poly.pdbx_seq_one_letter_code
_entity_poly.pdbx_strand_id
1 'polypeptide(L)'
;QRKAANVESRDLITLDMDAIAPGETQTIIRRIAGLGIAYAVYSTRSHTEHRPRLRAIFPTDRSITADEYEPIARKIASLIGIDLCDPTTFEASRLMFWPSCSKDAIYVFCFEDKPFLSADGILSTYEDWHDVRTWPQVPGATEAKERLALSKQSDPTKKTGIVGAFCRVYDILGAIEAFIPHAYEPTDSSDRLTFATGSTVAGAVLYDDNKFLYSHHATDPCSGHLVNAFDLIRLHKFAELDEPAKEGTPNNRLPSFLAMQKEALADAAVATELQTERAAQAADVFGMTEPPEHTGTGTGAEPPAVNVNWMRTAGIQFSDTGKPKKTMDNIVRILNSDPLLKGKIAYDAFSVRVLALGALPWNAATDRRLWTDSDDAGVQWYLEYRFDITGKDKILSALILVAERNSFNDVVEYLRSVTWDGKERLDDLFRDYLGAPDTPYTRTVCRKAFVAAVARAMTPGCKYDYVPVLVGRQSLGKSTFL
;
A
#
# COMPACT_ATOMS: atom_id res chain seq x y z
N GLN A 1 1.74 -26.25 -3.16
CA GLN A 1 1.34 -26.52 -4.57
C GLN A 1 2.61 -26.81 -5.37
N ARG A 2 2.62 -27.81 -6.26
CA ARG A 2 3.81 -28.12 -7.08
C ARG A 2 3.93 -27.07 -8.19
N LYS A 3 5.10 -26.44 -8.34
CA LYS A 3 5.35 -25.40 -9.34
C LYS A 3 5.83 -26.04 -10.65
N ALA A 4 5.40 -25.52 -11.80
CA ALA A 4 5.85 -25.98 -13.12
C ALA A 4 7.37 -25.79 -13.28
N ALA A 5 7.91 -24.68 -12.77
CA ALA A 5 9.35 -24.42 -12.71
C ALA A 5 10.19 -25.46 -11.94
N ASN A 6 9.56 -26.30 -11.10
CA ASN A 6 10.26 -27.35 -10.34
C ASN A 6 10.21 -28.72 -11.04
N VAL A 7 9.64 -28.79 -12.25
CA VAL A 7 9.59 -30.02 -13.05
C VAL A 7 10.88 -30.11 -13.86
N GLU A 8 11.76 -31.05 -13.51
CA GLU A 8 13.01 -31.27 -14.23
C GLU A 8 12.76 -31.89 -15.63
N SER A 9 11.98 -32.97 -15.68
CA SER A 9 11.61 -33.63 -16.94
C SER A 9 10.38 -34.54 -16.81
N ARG A 10 9.88 -35.00 -17.95
CA ARG A 10 8.89 -36.08 -18.08
C ARG A 10 9.30 -37.08 -19.15
N ASP A 11 8.88 -38.33 -18.96
CA ASP A 11 9.08 -39.41 -19.95
C ASP A 11 7.75 -39.89 -20.58
N LEU A 12 6.62 -39.36 -20.10
CA LEU A 12 5.29 -39.79 -20.49
C LEU A 12 4.41 -38.57 -20.79
N ILE A 13 3.84 -38.53 -21.99
CA ILE A 13 2.67 -37.69 -22.28
C ILE A 13 1.44 -38.40 -21.73
N THR A 14 0.63 -37.69 -20.94
CA THR A 14 -0.62 -38.23 -20.42
C THR A 14 -1.78 -37.32 -20.77
N LEU A 15 -2.78 -37.86 -21.47
CA LEU A 15 -3.99 -37.16 -21.87
C LEU A 15 -5.19 -37.70 -21.10
N ASP A 16 -5.82 -36.87 -20.28
CA ASP A 16 -7.12 -37.16 -19.66
C ASP A 16 -8.23 -36.76 -20.63
N MET A 17 -8.97 -37.74 -21.14
CA MET A 17 -10.03 -37.56 -22.13
C MET A 17 -11.39 -37.73 -21.46
N ASP A 18 -12.02 -36.60 -21.14
CA ASP A 18 -13.21 -36.54 -20.28
C ASP A 18 -14.50 -36.15 -21.03
N ALA A 19 -14.36 -35.61 -22.25
CA ALA A 19 -15.46 -35.11 -23.07
C ALA A 19 -15.80 -36.06 -24.24
N ILE A 20 -15.65 -37.37 -24.04
CA ILE A 20 -15.99 -38.39 -25.06
C ILE A 20 -17.50 -38.58 -25.11
N ALA A 21 -18.07 -38.59 -26.32
CA ALA A 21 -19.50 -38.84 -26.51
C ALA A 21 -19.88 -40.30 -26.20
N PRO A 22 -21.14 -40.57 -25.77
CA PRO A 22 -21.62 -41.93 -25.53
C PRO A 22 -21.41 -42.83 -26.75
N GLY A 23 -20.85 -44.03 -26.54
CA GLY A 23 -20.59 -45.00 -27.61
C GLY A 23 -19.30 -44.80 -28.41
N GLU A 24 -18.57 -43.68 -28.22
CA GLU A 24 -17.36 -43.37 -29.01
C GLU A 24 -16.06 -43.98 -28.45
N THR A 25 -16.10 -44.69 -27.32
CA THR A 25 -14.91 -45.28 -26.66
C THR A 25 -13.99 -46.01 -27.63
N GLN A 26 -14.55 -46.90 -28.45
CA GLN A 26 -13.76 -47.71 -29.40
C GLN A 26 -13.25 -46.89 -30.58
N THR A 27 -14.02 -45.88 -31.02
CA THR A 27 -13.57 -44.94 -32.06
C THR A 27 -12.32 -44.20 -31.60
N ILE A 28 -12.30 -43.71 -30.36
CA ILE A 28 -11.15 -43.00 -29.80
C ILE A 28 -9.93 -43.92 -29.67
N ILE A 29 -10.11 -45.15 -29.19
CA ILE A 29 -9.03 -46.14 -29.12
C ILE A 29 -8.43 -46.41 -30.51
N ARG A 30 -9.28 -46.53 -31.55
CA ARG A 30 -8.79 -46.71 -32.94
C ARG A 30 -8.04 -45.49 -33.46
N ARG A 31 -8.46 -44.26 -33.14
CA ARG A 31 -7.70 -43.05 -33.48
C ARG A 31 -6.32 -43.05 -32.84
N ILE A 32 -6.24 -43.41 -31.55
CA ILE A 32 -4.97 -43.55 -30.82
C ILE A 32 -4.08 -44.61 -31.47
N ALA A 33 -4.62 -45.79 -31.77
CA ALA A 33 -3.88 -46.86 -32.44
C ALA A 33 -3.35 -46.45 -33.83
N GLY A 34 -4.11 -45.61 -34.53
CA GLY A 34 -3.76 -45.05 -35.84
C GLY A 34 -2.55 -44.12 -35.84
N LEU A 35 -2.11 -43.62 -34.67
CA LEU A 35 -0.89 -42.83 -34.56
C LEU A 35 0.39 -43.65 -34.81
N GLY A 36 0.31 -44.98 -34.70
CA GLY A 36 1.45 -45.86 -34.99
C GLY A 36 2.58 -45.84 -33.96
N ILE A 37 2.33 -45.30 -32.77
CA ILE A 37 3.29 -45.19 -31.64
C ILE A 37 2.86 -46.05 -30.46
N ALA A 38 3.78 -46.32 -29.52
CA ALA A 38 3.44 -47.00 -28.27
C ALA A 38 2.42 -46.20 -27.48
N TYR A 39 1.45 -46.89 -26.91
CA TYR A 39 0.48 -46.29 -25.99
C TYR A 39 -0.07 -47.29 -25.00
N ALA A 40 -0.58 -46.76 -23.88
CA ALA A 40 -1.50 -47.47 -23.00
C ALA A 40 -2.75 -46.60 -22.78
N VAL A 41 -3.93 -47.17 -22.92
CA VAL A 41 -5.21 -46.53 -22.65
C VAL A 41 -5.93 -47.30 -21.55
N TYR A 42 -6.44 -46.58 -20.56
CA TYR A 42 -7.33 -47.16 -19.55
C TYR A 42 -8.48 -46.22 -19.18
N SER A 43 -9.60 -46.80 -18.72
CA SER A 43 -10.73 -46.05 -18.17
C SER A 43 -10.42 -45.43 -16.81
N THR A 44 -10.85 -44.19 -16.57
CA THR A 44 -10.73 -43.56 -15.24
C THR A 44 -11.83 -44.08 -14.29
N ARG A 45 -11.70 -43.82 -12.99
CA ARG A 45 -12.65 -44.30 -11.96
C ARG A 45 -14.12 -43.90 -12.23
N SER A 46 -14.34 -42.76 -12.87
CA SER A 46 -15.68 -42.23 -13.17
C SER A 46 -16.19 -42.61 -14.57
N HIS A 47 -15.52 -43.54 -15.25
CA HIS A 47 -15.92 -44.03 -16.56
C HIS A 47 -17.27 -44.77 -16.51
N THR A 48 -18.12 -44.48 -17.49
CA THR A 48 -19.35 -45.25 -17.81
C THR A 48 -19.57 -45.23 -19.32
N GLU A 49 -20.39 -46.13 -19.87
CA GLU A 49 -20.72 -46.11 -21.31
C GLU A 49 -21.43 -44.81 -21.76
N HIS A 50 -22.25 -44.22 -20.87
CA HIS A 50 -22.97 -42.97 -21.13
C HIS A 50 -22.11 -41.71 -20.92
N ARG A 51 -20.99 -41.83 -20.21
CA ARG A 51 -20.01 -40.76 -20.03
C ARG A 51 -18.61 -41.35 -20.08
N PRO A 52 -18.12 -41.74 -21.27
CA PRO A 52 -16.83 -42.38 -21.38
C PRO A 52 -15.72 -41.41 -20.96
N ARG A 53 -14.82 -41.92 -20.12
CA ARG A 53 -13.62 -41.23 -19.68
C ARG A 53 -12.43 -42.15 -19.81
N LEU A 54 -11.43 -41.71 -20.55
CA LEU A 54 -10.23 -42.50 -20.84
C LEU A 54 -9.00 -41.69 -20.49
N ARG A 55 -7.94 -42.38 -20.14
CA ARG A 55 -6.60 -41.80 -20.05
C ARG A 55 -5.70 -42.51 -21.03
N ALA A 56 -5.05 -41.73 -21.88
CA ALA A 56 -4.06 -42.21 -22.85
C ALA A 56 -2.66 -41.80 -22.38
N ILE A 57 -1.73 -42.75 -22.35
CA ILE A 57 -0.33 -42.57 -21.99
C ILE A 57 0.52 -42.90 -23.19
N PHE A 58 1.45 -42.00 -23.53
CA PHE A 58 2.42 -42.17 -24.62
C PHE A 58 3.83 -42.00 -24.06
N PRO A 59 4.65 -43.06 -24.03
CA PRO A 59 6.06 -42.93 -23.66
C PRO A 59 6.83 -42.19 -24.76
N THR A 60 7.71 -41.27 -24.35
CA THR A 60 8.60 -40.52 -25.24
C THR A 60 9.94 -41.24 -25.42
N ASP A 61 10.58 -41.04 -26.57
CA ASP A 61 11.90 -41.61 -26.90
C ASP A 61 13.06 -41.01 -26.09
N ARG A 62 12.84 -39.85 -25.47
CA ARG A 62 13.73 -39.21 -24.50
C ARG A 62 12.93 -38.50 -23.41
N SER A 63 13.61 -38.15 -22.31
CA SER A 63 13.06 -37.22 -21.33
C SER A 63 12.88 -35.84 -21.98
N ILE A 64 11.72 -35.23 -21.72
CA ILE A 64 11.31 -33.92 -22.23
C ILE A 64 11.21 -32.92 -21.09
N THR A 65 11.59 -31.67 -21.36
CA THR A 65 11.51 -30.58 -20.37
C THR A 65 10.06 -30.14 -20.13
N ALA A 66 9.84 -29.33 -19.10
CA ALA A 66 8.51 -28.75 -18.83
C ALA A 66 7.97 -27.92 -20.01
N ASP A 67 8.86 -27.19 -20.70
CA ASP A 67 8.48 -26.34 -21.85
C ASP A 67 8.20 -27.17 -23.12
N GLU A 68 8.88 -28.30 -23.30
CA GLU A 68 8.62 -29.22 -24.43
C GLU A 68 7.33 -30.04 -24.22
N TYR A 69 6.93 -30.29 -22.97
CA TYR A 69 5.78 -31.15 -22.66
C TYR A 69 4.47 -30.63 -23.23
N GLU A 70 4.15 -29.37 -23.00
CA GLU A 70 2.88 -28.79 -23.41
C GLU A 70 2.68 -28.79 -24.95
N PRO A 71 3.61 -28.31 -25.79
CA PRO A 71 3.45 -28.34 -27.25
C PRO A 71 3.38 -29.77 -27.80
N ILE A 72 4.12 -30.73 -27.23
CA ILE A 72 4.04 -32.14 -27.64
C ILE A 72 2.66 -32.71 -27.27
N ALA A 73 2.22 -32.53 -26.03
CA ALA A 73 0.94 -33.03 -25.54
C ALA A 73 -0.24 -32.44 -26.35
N ARG A 74 -0.21 -31.13 -26.63
CA ARG A 74 -1.23 -30.46 -27.45
C ARG A 74 -1.23 -30.94 -28.89
N LYS A 75 -0.06 -31.18 -29.50
CA LYS A 75 0.00 -31.73 -30.86
C LYS A 75 -0.62 -33.12 -30.91
N ILE A 76 -0.25 -34.02 -29.99
CA ILE A 76 -0.81 -35.37 -29.93
C ILE A 76 -2.32 -35.32 -29.68
N ALA A 77 -2.78 -34.48 -28.75
CA ALA A 77 -4.20 -34.28 -28.51
C ALA A 77 -4.92 -33.81 -29.79
N SER A 78 -4.33 -32.89 -30.58
CA SER A 78 -4.92 -32.41 -31.83
C SER A 78 -5.10 -33.51 -32.90
N LEU A 79 -4.19 -34.49 -32.94
CA LEU A 79 -4.28 -35.62 -33.87
C LEU A 79 -5.41 -36.60 -33.49
N ILE A 80 -5.79 -36.65 -32.22
CA ILE A 80 -6.85 -37.54 -31.70
C ILE A 80 -8.21 -36.83 -31.68
N GLY A 81 -8.22 -35.57 -31.23
CA GLY A 81 -9.38 -34.74 -30.92
C GLY A 81 -9.11 -33.96 -29.63
N ILE A 82 -8.56 -32.74 -29.74
CA ILE A 82 -8.12 -31.94 -28.58
C ILE A 82 -9.30 -31.48 -27.72
N ASP A 83 -10.48 -31.32 -28.33
CA ASP A 83 -11.75 -31.00 -27.68
C ASP A 83 -12.21 -32.09 -26.68
N LEU A 84 -11.68 -33.31 -26.80
CA LEU A 84 -11.97 -34.42 -25.90
C LEU A 84 -11.21 -34.32 -24.56
N CYS A 85 -10.10 -33.56 -24.56
CA CYS A 85 -9.15 -33.53 -23.45
C CYS A 85 -9.56 -32.54 -22.35
N ASP A 86 -9.31 -32.90 -21.09
CA ASP A 86 -9.35 -31.95 -19.99
C ASP A 86 -8.25 -30.88 -20.19
N PRO A 87 -8.57 -29.58 -20.11
CA PRO A 87 -7.60 -28.51 -20.36
C PRO A 87 -6.38 -28.52 -19.43
N THR A 88 -6.47 -29.12 -18.25
CA THR A 88 -5.35 -29.19 -17.29
C THR A 88 -4.37 -30.32 -17.60
N THR A 89 -4.69 -31.21 -18.55
CA THR A 89 -3.83 -32.35 -18.91
C THR A 89 -2.49 -31.93 -19.50
N PHE A 90 -2.41 -30.71 -20.06
CA PHE A 90 -1.23 -30.14 -20.69
C PHE A 90 -0.25 -29.50 -19.68
N GLU A 91 -0.63 -29.38 -18.41
CA GLU A 91 0.23 -28.83 -17.36
C GLU A 91 1.35 -29.84 -16.97
N ALA A 92 2.61 -29.49 -17.22
CA ALA A 92 3.77 -30.36 -16.94
C ALA A 92 3.95 -30.72 -15.45
N SER A 93 3.33 -30.01 -14.52
CA SER A 93 3.37 -30.33 -13.07
C SER A 93 2.20 -31.21 -12.60
N ARG A 94 1.23 -31.51 -13.48
CA ARG A 94 0.01 -32.25 -13.16
C ARG A 94 0.29 -33.74 -12.96
N LEU A 95 0.12 -34.24 -11.73
CA LEU A 95 0.12 -35.69 -11.51
C LEU A 95 -1.25 -36.30 -11.79
N MET A 96 -1.22 -37.49 -12.37
CA MET A 96 -2.40 -38.28 -12.66
C MET A 96 -2.53 -39.40 -11.61
N PHE A 97 -3.76 -39.67 -11.17
CA PHE A 97 -4.01 -40.82 -10.28
C PHE A 97 -3.67 -42.14 -10.98
N TRP A 98 -3.15 -43.11 -10.23
CA TRP A 98 -2.99 -44.49 -10.71
C TRP A 98 -4.33 -45.07 -11.20
N PRO A 99 -4.30 -46.01 -12.17
CA PRO A 99 -5.50 -46.68 -12.66
C PRO A 99 -6.23 -47.35 -11.49
N SER A 100 -7.52 -47.06 -11.36
CA SER A 100 -8.40 -47.69 -10.39
C SER A 100 -9.81 -47.79 -10.94
N CYS A 101 -10.51 -48.88 -10.58
CA CYS A 101 -11.86 -49.18 -11.03
C CYS A 101 -12.69 -49.69 -9.85
N SER A 102 -13.95 -49.28 -9.75
CA SER A 102 -14.90 -49.91 -8.82
C SER A 102 -15.18 -51.36 -9.26
N LYS A 103 -15.57 -52.22 -8.32
CA LYS A 103 -15.80 -53.66 -8.57
C LYS A 103 -16.87 -53.91 -9.64
N ASP A 104 -17.83 -53.01 -9.75
CA ASP A 104 -19.01 -53.04 -10.61
C ASP A 104 -18.90 -52.11 -11.84
N ALA A 105 -17.79 -51.39 -11.99
CA ALA A 105 -17.59 -50.50 -13.13
C ALA A 105 -17.00 -51.23 -14.34
N ILE A 106 -17.32 -50.73 -15.53
CA ILE A 106 -16.77 -51.24 -16.78
C ILE A 106 -15.34 -50.73 -16.90
N TYR A 107 -14.39 -51.66 -16.90
CA TYR A 107 -12.97 -51.37 -17.05
C TYR A 107 -12.54 -51.53 -18.50
N VAL A 108 -12.05 -50.44 -19.09
CA VAL A 108 -11.45 -50.45 -20.42
C VAL A 108 -9.94 -50.41 -20.24
N PHE A 109 -9.23 -51.32 -20.89
CA PHE A 109 -7.77 -51.30 -20.94
C PHE A 109 -7.30 -51.86 -22.28
N CYS A 110 -6.37 -51.14 -22.93
CA CYS A 110 -5.66 -51.64 -24.11
C CYS A 110 -4.30 -50.96 -24.21
N PHE A 111 -3.36 -51.63 -24.86
CA PHE A 111 -2.03 -51.10 -25.15
C PHE A 111 -1.54 -51.70 -26.46
N GLU A 112 -0.62 -50.99 -27.11
CA GLU A 112 0.14 -51.53 -28.24
C GLU A 112 1.62 -51.21 -28.03
N ASP A 113 2.46 -52.24 -28.18
CA ASP A 113 3.91 -52.11 -28.09
C ASP A 113 4.47 -51.79 -29.48
N LYS A 114 4.86 -50.52 -29.66
CA LYS A 114 5.26 -49.88 -30.92
C LYS A 114 6.43 -48.92 -30.64
N PRO A 115 7.05 -48.28 -31.65
CA PRO A 115 8.05 -47.25 -31.38
C PRO A 115 7.50 -46.16 -30.46
N PHE A 116 8.33 -45.68 -29.53
CA PHE A 116 7.98 -44.58 -28.63
C PHE A 116 7.73 -43.29 -29.42
N LEU A 117 6.98 -42.38 -28.79
CA LEU A 117 6.70 -41.09 -29.37
C LEU A 117 8.00 -40.30 -29.54
N SER A 118 8.32 -39.89 -30.77
CA SER A 118 9.48 -39.04 -31.00
C SER A 118 9.22 -37.60 -30.58
N ALA A 119 9.86 -37.15 -29.50
CA ALA A 119 9.69 -35.79 -28.98
C ALA A 119 10.09 -34.75 -30.02
N ASP A 120 11.30 -34.88 -30.57
CA ASP A 120 11.83 -33.99 -31.61
C ASP A 120 11.02 -34.10 -32.90
N GLY A 121 10.54 -35.30 -33.23
CA GLY A 121 9.65 -35.52 -34.36
C GLY A 121 8.37 -34.69 -34.26
N ILE A 122 7.72 -34.66 -33.10
CA ILE A 122 6.52 -33.84 -32.88
C ILE A 122 6.83 -32.34 -32.88
N LEU A 123 7.89 -31.91 -32.19
CA LEU A 123 8.29 -30.50 -32.15
C LEU A 123 8.61 -29.97 -33.55
N SER A 124 9.22 -30.78 -34.41
CA SER A 124 9.52 -30.42 -35.81
C SER A 124 8.28 -30.24 -36.70
N THR A 125 7.09 -30.62 -36.23
CA THR A 125 5.83 -30.38 -36.97
C THR A 125 5.28 -28.96 -36.80
N TYR A 126 5.90 -28.16 -35.93
CA TYR A 126 5.62 -26.74 -35.79
C TYR A 126 6.58 -25.95 -36.67
N GLU A 127 6.13 -24.79 -37.16
CA GLU A 127 7.04 -23.82 -37.78
C GLU A 127 8.03 -23.28 -36.72
N ASP A 128 7.49 -22.87 -35.58
CA ASP A 128 8.24 -22.62 -34.35
C ASP A 128 7.41 -23.07 -33.15
N TRP A 129 7.85 -24.13 -32.47
CA TRP A 129 7.16 -24.62 -31.28
C TRP A 129 7.37 -23.72 -30.07
N HIS A 130 8.35 -22.82 -30.06
CA HIS A 130 8.53 -21.88 -28.96
C HIS A 130 7.44 -20.80 -28.97
N ASP A 131 6.83 -20.52 -30.11
CA ASP A 131 5.70 -19.59 -30.22
C ASP A 131 4.40 -20.26 -29.78
N VAL A 132 3.96 -19.91 -28.56
CA VAL A 132 2.75 -20.43 -27.91
C VAL A 132 1.48 -20.16 -28.73
N ARG A 133 1.48 -19.14 -29.61
CA ARG A 133 0.34 -18.81 -30.48
C ARG A 133 0.06 -19.93 -31.50
N THR A 134 1.07 -20.73 -31.84
CA THR A 134 0.94 -21.82 -32.82
C THR A 134 0.37 -23.10 -32.21
N TRP A 135 0.26 -23.18 -30.88
CA TRP A 135 -0.11 -24.41 -30.20
C TRP A 135 -1.62 -24.67 -30.31
N PRO A 136 -2.04 -25.93 -30.60
CA PRO A 136 -3.44 -26.31 -30.59
C PRO A 136 -4.11 -26.00 -29.24
N GLN A 137 -5.29 -25.37 -29.29
CA GLN A 137 -6.06 -25.00 -28.10
C GLN A 137 -7.30 -25.87 -27.96
N VAL A 138 -7.66 -26.21 -26.71
CA VAL A 138 -8.98 -26.78 -26.42
C VAL A 138 -10.02 -25.67 -26.63
N PRO A 139 -11.03 -25.86 -27.50
CA PRO A 139 -12.01 -24.82 -27.79
C PRO A 139 -12.67 -24.27 -26.51
N GLY A 140 -12.56 -22.96 -26.31
CA GLY A 140 -13.17 -22.25 -25.18
C GLY A 140 -12.51 -22.44 -23.81
N ALA A 141 -11.46 -23.25 -23.66
CA ALA A 141 -10.88 -23.53 -22.35
C ALA A 141 -9.92 -22.44 -21.82
N THR A 142 -9.02 -21.96 -22.69
CA THR A 142 -7.95 -21.00 -22.32
C THR A 142 -8.57 -19.65 -21.98
N GLU A 143 -9.41 -19.11 -22.88
CA GLU A 143 -10.16 -17.87 -22.63
C GLU A 143 -11.11 -17.98 -21.44
N ALA A 144 -11.73 -19.13 -21.19
CA ALA A 144 -12.69 -19.26 -20.08
C ALA A 144 -12.01 -19.23 -18.71
N LYS A 145 -10.83 -19.86 -18.55
CA LYS A 145 -10.09 -19.85 -17.28
C LYS A 145 -9.57 -18.44 -16.95
N GLU A 146 -9.04 -17.75 -17.95
CA GLU A 146 -8.56 -16.37 -17.83
C GLU A 146 -9.70 -15.40 -17.57
N ARG A 147 -10.76 -15.42 -18.41
CA ARG A 147 -11.94 -14.56 -18.20
C ARG A 147 -12.63 -14.85 -16.88
N LEU A 148 -12.67 -16.10 -16.42
CA LEU A 148 -13.20 -16.43 -15.09
C LEU A 148 -12.30 -15.87 -13.98
N ALA A 149 -10.98 -15.98 -14.10
CA ALA A 149 -10.05 -15.40 -13.14
C ALA A 149 -10.15 -13.87 -13.09
N LEU A 150 -10.25 -13.23 -14.26
CA LEU A 150 -10.50 -11.79 -14.43
C LEU A 150 -11.84 -11.39 -13.79
N SER A 151 -12.93 -12.14 -14.07
CA SER A 151 -14.26 -11.83 -13.52
C SER A 151 -14.33 -11.90 -11.98
N LYS A 152 -13.41 -12.65 -11.36
CA LYS A 152 -13.29 -12.74 -9.89
C LYS A 152 -12.43 -11.64 -9.30
N GLN A 153 -11.60 -10.97 -10.09
CA GLN A 153 -10.76 -9.88 -9.63
C GLN A 153 -11.52 -8.56 -9.71
N SER A 154 -11.46 -7.79 -8.63
CA SER A 154 -11.82 -6.38 -8.70
C SER A 154 -10.68 -5.55 -9.29
N ASP A 155 -11.02 -4.45 -9.93
CA ASP A 155 -10.05 -3.48 -10.45
C ASP A 155 -9.01 -3.13 -9.37
N PRO A 156 -7.71 -3.42 -9.59
CA PRO A 156 -6.69 -3.27 -8.58
C PRO A 156 -6.48 -1.80 -8.19
N THR A 157 -6.75 -0.86 -9.10
CA THR A 157 -6.63 0.58 -8.85
C THR A 157 -7.67 1.11 -7.87
N LYS A 158 -8.81 0.41 -7.74
CA LYS A 158 -9.91 0.75 -6.82
C LYS A 158 -9.73 0.12 -5.43
N LYS A 159 -8.74 -0.76 -5.26
CA LYS A 159 -8.46 -1.34 -3.94
C LYS A 159 -7.93 -0.25 -3.00
N THR A 160 -8.23 -0.39 -1.72
CA THR A 160 -7.70 0.52 -0.69
C THR A 160 -6.37 0.02 -0.13
N GLY A 161 -5.58 0.93 0.41
CA GLY A 161 -4.31 0.59 1.03
C GLY A 161 -3.19 0.31 0.04
N ILE A 162 -2.11 -0.34 0.51
CA ILE A 162 -0.82 -0.38 -0.21
C ILE A 162 -0.90 -1.06 -1.60
N VAL A 163 -1.70 -2.11 -1.75
CA VAL A 163 -1.86 -2.78 -3.06
C VAL A 163 -2.52 -1.84 -4.06
N GLY A 164 -3.58 -1.14 -3.64
CA GLY A 164 -4.27 -0.18 -4.48
C GLY A 164 -3.41 1.04 -4.81
N ALA A 165 -2.73 1.59 -3.80
CA ALA A 165 -1.79 2.70 -4.01
C ALA A 165 -0.68 2.32 -5.00
N PHE A 166 -0.10 1.13 -4.86
CA PHE A 166 0.90 0.63 -5.80
C PHE A 166 0.34 0.51 -7.22
N CYS A 167 -0.85 -0.09 -7.38
CA CYS A 167 -1.46 -0.29 -8.69
C CYS A 167 -2.03 1.00 -9.32
N ARG A 168 -2.18 2.09 -8.57
CA ARG A 168 -2.49 3.43 -9.11
C ARG A 168 -1.25 4.17 -9.60
N VAL A 169 -0.09 3.88 -9.03
CA VAL A 169 1.19 4.45 -9.46
C VAL A 169 1.78 3.67 -10.64
N TYR A 170 1.68 2.34 -10.60
CA TYR A 170 2.26 1.44 -11.60
C TYR A 170 1.19 0.51 -12.18
N ASP A 171 1.06 0.50 -13.50
CA ASP A 171 0.48 -0.62 -14.23
C ASP A 171 1.51 -1.76 -14.37
N ILE A 172 1.17 -2.84 -15.09
CA ILE A 172 2.10 -3.97 -15.26
C ILE A 172 3.40 -3.53 -15.93
N LEU A 173 3.34 -2.74 -16.99
CA LEU A 173 4.52 -2.35 -17.77
C LEU A 173 5.43 -1.40 -16.97
N GLY A 174 4.86 -0.41 -16.30
CA GLY A 174 5.61 0.50 -15.43
C GLY A 174 6.23 -0.23 -14.23
N ALA A 175 5.55 -1.23 -13.68
CA ALA A 175 6.13 -2.07 -12.62
C ALA A 175 7.30 -2.92 -13.13
N ILE A 176 7.19 -3.50 -14.33
CA ILE A 176 8.28 -4.25 -14.95
C ILE A 176 9.50 -3.35 -15.12
N GLU A 177 9.35 -2.18 -15.73
CA GLU A 177 10.44 -1.23 -15.97
C GLU A 177 11.12 -0.78 -14.66
N ALA A 178 10.34 -0.47 -13.62
CA ALA A 178 10.87 0.06 -12.38
C ALA A 178 11.54 -0.99 -11.48
N PHE A 179 11.01 -2.23 -11.44
CA PHE A 179 11.41 -3.21 -10.42
C PHE A 179 12.07 -4.48 -10.97
N ILE A 180 11.78 -4.87 -12.21
CA ILE A 180 12.28 -6.08 -12.88
C ILE A 180 12.56 -5.86 -14.39
N PRO A 181 13.35 -4.85 -14.79
CA PRO A 181 13.44 -4.35 -16.17
C PRO A 181 13.92 -5.35 -17.23
N HIS A 182 14.46 -6.50 -16.82
CA HIS A 182 14.98 -7.55 -17.71
C HIS A 182 14.20 -8.85 -17.61
N ALA A 183 13.08 -8.86 -16.87
CA ALA A 183 12.27 -10.08 -16.73
C ALA A 183 11.44 -10.38 -17.97
N TYR A 184 11.04 -9.35 -18.73
CA TYR A 184 10.20 -9.51 -19.91
C TYR A 184 10.71 -8.70 -21.11
N GLU A 185 10.52 -9.27 -22.28
CA GLU A 185 10.82 -8.66 -23.57
C GLU A 185 9.51 -8.38 -24.35
N PRO A 186 9.41 -7.24 -25.05
CA PRO A 186 8.25 -6.94 -25.87
C PRO A 186 8.18 -7.89 -27.08
N THR A 187 6.96 -8.14 -27.56
CA THR A 187 6.73 -8.91 -28.78
C THR A 187 6.22 -8.01 -29.90
N ASP A 188 5.97 -8.59 -31.08
CA ASP A 188 5.27 -7.93 -32.19
C ASP A 188 3.82 -7.58 -31.84
N SER A 189 3.24 -8.26 -30.85
CA SER A 189 1.92 -8.02 -30.29
C SER A 189 1.99 -7.11 -29.04
N SER A 190 1.25 -6.01 -29.03
CA SER A 190 1.24 -5.06 -27.90
C SER A 190 0.60 -5.59 -26.62
N ASP A 191 -0.21 -6.65 -26.72
CA ASP A 191 -0.87 -7.33 -25.60
C ASP A 191 -0.06 -8.52 -25.07
N ARG A 192 1.15 -8.77 -25.60
CA ARG A 192 1.97 -9.93 -25.23
C ARG A 192 3.43 -9.60 -24.98
N LEU A 193 3.99 -10.28 -24.00
CA LEU A 193 5.39 -10.23 -23.59
C LEU A 193 6.00 -11.65 -23.62
N THR A 194 7.31 -11.71 -23.76
CA THR A 194 8.10 -12.93 -23.60
C THR A 194 8.85 -12.87 -22.28
N PHE A 195 8.74 -13.91 -21.44
CA PHE A 195 9.58 -14.02 -20.25
C PHE A 195 11.02 -14.32 -20.65
N ALA A 196 11.96 -13.44 -20.30
CA ALA A 196 13.31 -13.41 -20.90
C ALA A 196 14.15 -14.68 -20.63
N THR A 197 13.90 -15.38 -19.52
CA THR A 197 14.59 -16.64 -19.19
C THR A 197 13.77 -17.89 -19.56
N GLY A 198 12.60 -17.71 -20.17
CA GLY A 198 11.80 -18.80 -20.71
C GLY A 198 12.33 -19.28 -22.06
N SER A 199 12.01 -20.52 -22.42
CA SER A 199 12.30 -21.02 -23.78
C SER A 199 11.20 -20.64 -24.79
N THR A 200 9.98 -20.43 -24.32
CA THR A 200 8.83 -20.04 -25.14
C THR A 200 8.74 -18.53 -25.32
N VAL A 201 8.08 -18.08 -26.39
CA VAL A 201 7.88 -16.66 -26.74
C VAL A 201 6.39 -16.29 -26.72
N ALA A 202 6.09 -15.00 -26.47
CA ALA A 202 4.74 -14.43 -26.45
C ALA A 202 3.74 -15.11 -25.49
N GLY A 203 4.26 -15.69 -24.40
CA GLY A 203 3.50 -16.46 -23.42
C GLY A 203 2.91 -15.64 -22.27
N ALA A 204 3.34 -14.40 -22.04
CA ALA A 204 2.75 -13.52 -21.05
C ALA A 204 1.74 -12.57 -21.71
N VAL A 205 0.48 -12.59 -21.26
CA VAL A 205 -0.64 -11.85 -21.87
C VAL A 205 -1.12 -10.75 -20.93
N LEU A 206 -1.28 -9.54 -21.47
CA LEU A 206 -1.78 -8.35 -20.79
C LEU A 206 -3.30 -8.23 -20.92
N TYR A 207 -3.97 -7.83 -19.84
CA TYR A 207 -5.42 -7.66 -19.80
C TYR A 207 -5.83 -6.33 -19.17
N ASP A 208 -7.05 -5.88 -19.49
CA ASP A 208 -7.71 -4.70 -18.94
C ASP A 208 -6.82 -3.46 -18.91
N ASP A 209 -6.28 -3.07 -20.08
CA ASP A 209 -5.38 -1.92 -20.23
C ASP A 209 -4.16 -2.00 -19.30
N ASN A 210 -3.41 -3.12 -19.39
CA ASN A 210 -2.19 -3.40 -18.62
C ASN A 210 -2.38 -3.49 -17.10
N LYS A 211 -3.61 -3.64 -16.59
CA LYS A 211 -3.86 -3.82 -15.15
C LYS A 211 -3.49 -5.21 -14.65
N PHE A 212 -3.56 -6.20 -15.53
CA PHE A 212 -3.26 -7.58 -15.20
C PHE A 212 -2.35 -8.25 -16.22
N LEU A 213 -1.62 -9.26 -15.76
CA LEU A 213 -0.81 -10.15 -16.56
C LEU A 213 -1.12 -11.61 -16.20
N TYR A 214 -1.20 -12.48 -17.21
CA TYR A 214 -1.23 -13.93 -17.05
C TYR A 214 -0.09 -14.55 -17.86
N SER A 215 0.74 -15.37 -17.23
CA SER A 215 1.88 -16.00 -17.90
C SER A 215 1.65 -17.49 -18.17
N HIS A 216 1.87 -17.90 -19.42
CA HIS A 216 1.90 -19.28 -19.89
C HIS A 216 3.32 -19.86 -19.94
N HIS A 217 4.36 -19.07 -19.67
CA HIS A 217 5.72 -19.58 -19.61
C HIS A 217 5.85 -20.50 -18.37
N ALA A 218 6.24 -21.76 -18.54
CA ALA A 218 6.24 -22.73 -17.44
C ALA A 218 7.24 -22.37 -16.33
N THR A 219 8.31 -21.66 -16.69
CA THR A 219 9.41 -21.26 -15.82
C THR A 219 9.23 -19.87 -15.19
N ASP A 220 8.19 -19.13 -15.54
CA ASP A 220 7.92 -17.81 -14.98
C ASP A 220 7.49 -17.91 -13.51
N PRO A 221 8.05 -17.11 -12.59
CA PRO A 221 7.63 -17.05 -11.20
C PRO A 221 6.12 -16.83 -10.99
N CYS A 222 5.44 -16.15 -11.92
CA CYS A 222 4.00 -15.93 -11.89
C CYS A 222 3.19 -16.86 -12.82
N SER A 223 3.81 -17.91 -13.36
CA SER A 223 3.18 -18.85 -14.30
C SER A 223 1.85 -19.39 -13.77
N GLY A 224 0.82 -19.34 -14.61
CA GLY A 224 -0.51 -19.84 -14.29
C GLY A 224 -1.34 -18.96 -13.35
N HIS A 225 -0.82 -17.81 -12.92
CA HIS A 225 -1.49 -16.85 -12.05
C HIS A 225 -1.85 -15.56 -12.79
N LEU A 226 -3.09 -15.10 -12.60
CA LEU A 226 -3.48 -13.75 -12.99
C LEU A 226 -3.02 -12.77 -11.91
N VAL A 227 -2.06 -11.91 -12.24
CA VAL A 227 -1.42 -10.98 -11.30
C VAL A 227 -1.68 -9.53 -11.68
N ASN A 228 -1.85 -8.67 -10.68
CA ASN A 228 -1.74 -7.21 -10.85
C ASN A 228 -0.27 -6.79 -10.67
N ALA A 229 0.04 -5.52 -10.88
CA ALA A 229 1.39 -4.95 -10.74
C ALA A 229 2.06 -5.30 -9.40
N PHE A 230 1.35 -5.19 -8.27
CA PHE A 230 1.90 -5.51 -6.94
C PHE A 230 2.24 -7.01 -6.82
N ASP A 231 1.32 -7.88 -7.24
CA ASP A 231 1.53 -9.33 -7.16
C ASP A 231 2.58 -9.83 -8.15
N LEU A 232 2.73 -9.19 -9.31
CA LEU A 232 3.79 -9.49 -10.27
C LEU A 232 5.17 -9.31 -9.62
N ILE A 233 5.45 -8.13 -9.06
CA ILE A 233 6.73 -7.84 -8.41
C ILE A 233 6.93 -8.72 -7.18
N ARG A 234 5.86 -8.96 -6.40
CA ARG A 234 5.89 -9.86 -5.24
C ARG A 234 6.40 -11.25 -5.61
N LEU A 235 5.82 -11.85 -6.66
CA LEU A 235 6.19 -13.22 -7.06
C LEU A 235 7.58 -13.27 -7.67
N HIS A 236 7.95 -12.29 -8.48
CA HIS A 236 9.27 -12.26 -9.12
C HIS A 236 10.42 -12.04 -8.13
N LYS A 237 10.24 -11.19 -7.11
CA LYS A 237 11.33 -10.84 -6.18
C LYS A 237 11.33 -11.64 -4.88
N PHE A 238 10.16 -12.11 -4.44
CA PHE A 238 9.99 -12.57 -3.06
C PHE A 238 9.28 -13.92 -2.92
N ALA A 239 8.91 -14.61 -4.00
CA ALA A 239 8.17 -15.88 -3.90
C ALA A 239 8.89 -16.97 -3.09
N GLU A 240 10.22 -16.98 -3.08
CA GLU A 240 11.02 -17.95 -2.31
C GLU A 240 10.85 -17.79 -0.80
N LEU A 241 10.54 -16.58 -0.32
CA LEU A 241 10.33 -16.32 1.10
C LEU A 241 9.11 -17.07 1.67
N ASP A 242 8.21 -17.53 0.81
CA ASP A 242 7.00 -18.25 1.20
C ASP A 242 7.22 -19.76 1.37
N GLU A 243 8.36 -20.32 0.97
CA GLU A 243 8.68 -21.75 1.14
C GLU A 243 8.51 -22.29 2.57
N PRO A 244 8.99 -21.59 3.63
CA PRO A 244 8.79 -22.05 5.00
C PRO A 244 7.38 -21.74 5.56
N ALA A 245 6.51 -21.06 4.82
CA ALA A 245 5.19 -20.68 5.31
C ALA A 245 4.27 -21.90 5.45
N LYS A 246 3.46 -21.93 6.51
CA LYS A 246 2.50 -23.01 6.73
C LYS A 246 1.41 -22.99 5.66
N GLU A 247 0.96 -24.16 5.24
CA GLU A 247 -0.18 -24.30 4.34
C GLU A 247 -1.43 -23.61 4.93
N GLY A 248 -2.14 -22.85 4.10
CA GLY A 248 -3.30 -22.05 4.52
C GLY A 248 -2.97 -20.69 5.16
N THR A 249 -1.70 -20.27 5.18
CA THR A 249 -1.34 -18.90 5.60
C THR A 249 -2.06 -17.87 4.72
N PRO A 250 -2.81 -16.91 5.29
CA PRO A 250 -3.46 -15.86 4.51
C PRO A 250 -2.47 -15.08 3.65
N ASN A 251 -2.84 -14.76 2.40
CA ASN A 251 -1.95 -14.08 1.45
C ASN A 251 -1.30 -12.81 2.02
N ASN A 252 -2.07 -12.00 2.76
CA ASN A 252 -1.58 -10.75 3.35
C ASN A 252 -0.63 -10.93 4.55
N ARG A 253 -0.38 -12.18 4.97
CA ARG A 253 0.57 -12.54 6.05
C ARG A 253 1.75 -13.35 5.54
N LEU A 254 1.79 -13.66 4.24
CA LEU A 254 2.91 -14.35 3.64
C LEU A 254 4.19 -13.49 3.73
N PRO A 255 5.36 -14.08 4.04
CA PRO A 255 6.62 -13.35 4.05
C PRO A 255 6.89 -12.56 2.76
N SER A 256 6.55 -13.11 1.59
CA SER A 256 6.66 -12.41 0.30
C SER A 256 5.81 -11.15 0.24
N PHE A 257 4.59 -11.22 0.80
CA PHE A 257 3.67 -10.09 0.82
C PHE A 257 4.19 -8.98 1.73
N LEU A 258 4.69 -9.32 2.92
CA LEU A 258 5.28 -8.35 3.85
C LEU A 258 6.55 -7.70 3.25
N ALA A 259 7.38 -8.48 2.56
CA ALA A 259 8.56 -7.96 1.85
C ALA A 259 8.15 -6.98 0.75
N MET A 260 7.15 -7.33 -0.07
CA MET A 260 6.63 -6.45 -1.12
C MET A 260 5.98 -5.19 -0.54
N GLN A 261 5.26 -5.27 0.59
CA GLN A 261 4.72 -4.09 1.27
C GLN A 261 5.83 -3.12 1.68
N LYS A 262 6.95 -3.64 2.20
CA LYS A 262 8.09 -2.82 2.60
C LYS A 262 8.75 -2.15 1.39
N GLU A 263 8.92 -2.86 0.28
CA GLU A 263 9.47 -2.28 -0.95
C GLU A 263 8.54 -1.21 -1.53
N ALA A 264 7.24 -1.49 -1.61
CA ALA A 264 6.23 -0.53 -2.06
C ALA A 264 6.19 0.74 -1.18
N LEU A 265 6.37 0.62 0.14
CA LEU A 265 6.43 1.77 1.06
C LEU A 265 7.73 2.57 0.95
N ALA A 266 8.81 1.98 0.44
CA ALA A 266 10.07 2.68 0.21
C ALA A 266 10.03 3.54 -1.08
N ASP A 267 9.13 3.21 -2.01
CA ASP A 267 8.87 3.99 -3.22
C ASP A 267 8.15 5.31 -2.87
N ALA A 268 8.72 6.43 -3.33
CA ALA A 268 8.25 7.76 -2.98
C ALA A 268 6.88 8.10 -3.59
N ALA A 269 6.59 7.63 -4.80
CA ALA A 269 5.31 7.87 -5.47
C ALA A 269 4.20 7.07 -4.80
N VAL A 270 4.45 5.79 -4.50
CA VAL A 270 3.50 4.90 -3.82
C VAL A 270 3.21 5.38 -2.39
N ALA A 271 4.24 5.80 -1.64
CA ALA A 271 4.04 6.36 -0.31
C ALA A 271 3.17 7.63 -0.34
N THR A 272 3.40 8.51 -1.32
CA THR A 272 2.63 9.75 -1.50
C THR A 272 1.16 9.45 -1.83
N GLU A 273 0.92 8.50 -2.74
CA GLU A 273 -0.43 8.05 -3.12
C GLU A 273 -1.19 7.47 -1.92
N LEU A 274 -0.55 6.59 -1.16
CA LEU A 274 -1.14 6.00 0.05
C LEU A 274 -1.49 7.06 1.11
N GLN A 275 -0.64 8.09 1.26
CA GLN A 275 -0.89 9.19 2.18
C GLN A 275 -2.09 10.05 1.74
N THR A 276 -2.21 10.28 0.43
CA THR A 276 -3.27 11.07 -0.19
C THR A 276 -4.62 10.36 -0.07
N GLU A 277 -4.66 9.05 -0.32
CA GLU A 277 -5.85 8.21 -0.11
C GLU A 277 -6.35 8.32 1.35
N ARG A 278 -5.44 8.21 2.32
CA ARG A 278 -5.77 8.34 3.74
C ARG A 278 -6.25 9.74 4.11
N ALA A 279 -5.68 10.78 3.49
CA ALA A 279 -6.11 12.16 3.70
C ALA A 279 -7.53 12.39 3.18
N ALA A 280 -7.86 11.84 2.00
CA ALA A 280 -9.19 11.96 1.39
C ALA A 280 -10.25 11.21 2.19
N GLN A 281 -9.97 9.97 2.63
CA GLN A 281 -10.86 9.23 3.53
C GLN A 281 -11.07 9.98 4.85
N ALA A 282 -10.06 10.70 5.33
CA ALA A 282 -10.14 11.54 6.50
C ALA A 282 -10.85 12.90 6.26
N ALA A 283 -11.10 13.32 5.02
CA ALA A 283 -11.90 14.52 4.76
C ALA A 283 -13.41 14.18 4.74
N ASP A 284 -13.76 12.99 4.24
CA ASP A 284 -15.14 12.58 3.96
C ASP A 284 -15.98 12.32 5.23
N VAL A 285 -15.37 11.77 6.30
CA VAL A 285 -16.07 11.46 7.57
C VAL A 285 -16.55 12.72 8.31
N PHE A 286 -16.03 13.90 7.98
CA PHE A 286 -16.39 15.16 8.64
C PHE A 286 -17.46 15.97 7.94
N GLY A 287 -17.96 15.56 6.76
CA GLY A 287 -19.07 16.25 6.11
C GLY A 287 -18.90 17.76 6.10
N MET A 288 -17.79 18.25 5.53
CA MET A 288 -17.76 19.64 5.04
C MET A 288 -18.66 19.71 3.80
N THR A 289 -19.97 19.59 4.00
CA THR A 289 -20.96 19.96 3.01
C THR A 289 -20.93 21.48 2.85
N GLU A 290 -20.50 21.85 1.64
CA GLU A 290 -20.62 23.15 0.97
C GLU A 290 -19.71 24.29 1.46
N PRO A 291 -18.87 24.86 0.57
CA PRO A 291 -18.38 26.21 0.77
C PRO A 291 -19.57 27.18 0.75
N PRO A 292 -19.61 28.21 1.61
CA PRO A 292 -20.64 29.23 1.50
C PRO A 292 -20.54 29.88 0.12
N GLU A 293 -21.68 30.00 -0.57
CA GLU A 293 -21.82 30.80 -1.78
C GLU A 293 -21.27 32.20 -1.50
N HIS A 294 -20.10 32.51 -2.04
CA HIS A 294 -19.61 33.87 -2.13
C HIS A 294 -19.73 34.33 -3.58
N THR A 295 -20.82 35.05 -3.83
CA THR A 295 -20.95 36.01 -4.93
C THR A 295 -19.83 37.04 -4.79
N GLY A 296 -18.71 36.81 -5.47
CA GLY A 296 -17.56 37.70 -5.46
C GLY A 296 -16.57 37.31 -6.53
N THR A 297 -16.60 38.03 -7.65
CA THR A 297 -15.69 37.94 -8.79
C THR A 297 -14.22 37.95 -8.36
N GLY A 298 -13.49 36.88 -8.62
CA GLY A 298 -12.04 36.80 -8.43
C GLY A 298 -11.48 35.46 -8.90
N THR A 299 -10.49 35.52 -9.78
CA THR A 299 -9.73 34.44 -10.42
C THR A 299 -9.56 33.17 -9.60
N GLY A 300 -9.89 32.02 -10.22
CA GLY A 300 -9.84 30.69 -9.62
C GLY A 300 -8.49 30.36 -8.98
N ALA A 301 -8.51 30.19 -7.66
CA ALA A 301 -7.50 29.46 -6.92
C ALA A 301 -8.05 28.06 -6.66
N GLU A 302 -7.35 27.05 -7.17
CA GLU A 302 -7.57 25.65 -6.82
C GLU A 302 -7.55 25.46 -5.28
N PRO A 303 -8.31 24.50 -4.73
CA PRO A 303 -8.20 24.17 -3.31
C PRO A 303 -6.73 23.83 -2.99
N PRO A 304 -6.19 24.29 -1.85
CA PRO A 304 -4.78 24.11 -1.57
C PRO A 304 -4.46 22.62 -1.52
N ALA A 305 -3.64 22.16 -2.47
CA ALA A 305 -3.11 20.81 -2.48
C ALA A 305 -2.52 20.53 -1.09
N VAL A 306 -3.10 19.57 -0.37
CA VAL A 306 -2.60 19.13 0.94
C VAL A 306 -1.25 18.47 0.68
N ASN A 307 -0.20 19.28 0.71
CA ASN A 307 1.15 18.88 0.38
C ASN A 307 1.71 17.99 1.51
N VAL A 308 1.45 16.69 1.41
CA VAL A 308 1.92 15.65 2.35
C VAL A 308 3.44 15.42 2.30
N ASN A 309 4.20 16.18 1.50
CA ASN A 309 5.67 16.12 1.46
C ASN A 309 6.31 16.59 2.78
N TRP A 310 5.60 17.39 3.59
CA TRP A 310 6.13 17.88 4.87
C TRP A 310 6.45 16.75 5.86
N MET A 311 5.72 15.63 5.85
CA MET A 311 5.97 14.51 6.78
C MET A 311 7.31 13.83 6.50
N ARG A 312 7.70 13.75 5.22
CA ARG A 312 9.01 13.23 4.81
C ARG A 312 10.11 14.20 5.24
N THR A 313 9.94 15.50 4.98
CA THR A 313 10.89 16.53 5.42
C THR A 313 11.01 16.58 6.95
N ALA A 314 9.92 16.35 7.67
CA ALA A 314 9.89 16.30 9.13
C ALA A 314 10.50 15.00 9.71
N GLY A 315 10.79 14.00 8.86
CA GLY A 315 11.37 12.73 9.28
C GLY A 315 10.43 11.88 10.14
N ILE A 316 9.14 11.85 9.82
CA ILE A 316 8.17 10.99 10.51
C ILE A 316 8.54 9.52 10.29
N GLN A 317 8.62 8.76 11.39
CA GLN A 317 8.91 7.33 11.32
C GLN A 317 7.63 6.52 11.10
N PHE A 318 7.63 5.60 10.14
CA PHE A 318 6.49 4.73 9.82
C PHE A 318 6.73 3.29 10.30
N SER A 319 5.65 2.58 10.61
CA SER A 319 5.62 1.14 10.86
C SER A 319 5.68 0.36 9.55
N ASP A 320 5.85 -0.96 9.64
CA ASP A 320 5.83 -1.88 8.50
C ASP A 320 4.46 -1.90 7.79
N THR A 321 3.41 -1.44 8.47
CA THR A 321 2.05 -1.26 7.90
C THR A 321 1.86 0.13 7.24
N GLY A 322 2.94 0.91 7.14
CA GLY A 322 2.95 2.25 6.56
C GLY A 322 2.26 3.31 7.40
N LYS A 323 1.91 3.04 8.66
CA LYS A 323 1.29 4.03 9.58
C LYS A 323 2.36 4.74 10.40
N PRO A 324 2.22 6.03 10.75
CA PRO A 324 3.14 6.68 11.69
C PRO A 324 3.29 5.87 12.98
N LYS A 325 4.53 5.66 13.44
CA LYS A 325 4.77 5.00 14.74
C LYS A 325 4.16 5.86 15.85
N LYS A 326 3.52 5.21 16.84
CA LYS A 326 2.87 5.86 18.00
C LYS A 326 3.89 6.29 19.08
N THR A 327 4.88 7.07 18.69
CA THR A 327 6.00 7.54 19.54
C THR A 327 5.85 9.02 19.86
N MET A 328 6.38 9.44 21.01
CA MET A 328 6.42 10.86 21.40
C MET A 328 7.21 11.71 20.40
N ASP A 329 8.32 11.17 19.85
CA ASP A 329 9.14 11.86 18.83
C ASP A 329 8.33 12.20 17.57
N ASN A 330 7.53 11.26 17.06
CA ASN A 330 6.65 11.52 15.92
C ASN A 330 5.59 12.58 16.25
N ILE A 331 5.01 12.55 17.46
CA ILE A 331 4.04 13.57 17.89
C ILE A 331 4.70 14.96 17.89
N VAL A 332 5.90 15.09 18.46
CA VAL A 332 6.65 16.36 18.47
C VAL A 332 6.95 16.85 17.05
N ARG A 333 7.35 15.95 16.14
CA ARG A 333 7.59 16.30 14.72
C ARG A 333 6.31 16.77 14.03
N ILE A 334 5.19 16.09 14.27
CA ILE A 334 3.87 16.47 13.73
C ILE A 334 3.48 17.86 14.23
N LEU A 335 3.48 18.08 15.55
CA LEU A 335 3.08 19.37 16.14
C LEU A 335 3.95 20.56 15.64
N ASN A 336 5.22 20.31 15.29
CA ASN A 336 6.15 21.34 14.79
C ASN A 336 6.13 21.54 13.27
N SER A 337 5.55 20.62 12.51
CA SER A 337 5.69 20.59 11.04
C SER A 337 4.38 20.54 10.29
N ASP A 338 3.32 20.06 10.91
CA ASP A 338 1.97 20.06 10.34
C ASP A 338 1.53 21.50 10.07
N PRO A 339 1.23 21.88 8.81
CA PRO A 339 0.80 23.24 8.47
C PRO A 339 -0.42 23.73 9.27
N LEU A 340 -1.26 22.82 9.76
CA LEU A 340 -2.43 23.17 10.56
C LEU A 340 -2.09 23.44 12.03
N LEU A 341 -0.93 23.00 12.54
CA LEU A 341 -0.55 23.10 13.95
C LEU A 341 0.72 23.94 14.19
N LYS A 342 1.64 23.96 13.23
CA LYS A 342 2.96 24.57 13.34
C LYS A 342 2.86 26.04 13.77
N GLY A 343 3.53 26.36 14.88
CA GLY A 343 3.59 27.72 15.42
C GLY A 343 2.31 28.23 16.08
N LYS A 344 1.28 27.38 16.22
CA LYS A 344 0.00 27.79 16.81
C LYS A 344 -0.17 27.41 18.28
N ILE A 345 0.77 26.64 18.84
CA ILE A 345 0.76 26.19 20.24
C ILE A 345 1.99 26.78 20.92
N ALA A 346 1.78 27.57 21.97
CA ALA A 346 2.85 28.30 22.65
C ALA A 346 2.59 28.39 24.15
N TYR A 347 3.65 28.68 24.91
CA TYR A 347 3.60 28.89 26.34
C TYR A 347 3.90 30.36 26.67
N ASP A 348 3.02 31.02 27.42
CA ASP A 348 3.33 32.34 27.96
C ASP A 348 3.94 32.21 29.35
N ALA A 349 5.22 32.54 29.44
CA ALA A 349 5.99 32.48 30.67
C ALA A 349 5.56 33.52 31.72
N PHE A 350 4.82 34.58 31.33
CA PHE A 350 4.28 35.55 32.28
C PHE A 350 3.03 35.00 32.97
N SER A 351 2.03 34.55 32.20
CA SER A 351 0.80 33.98 32.78
C SER A 351 0.92 32.53 33.22
N VAL A 352 2.01 31.83 32.84
CA VAL A 352 2.25 30.41 33.14
C VAL A 352 1.12 29.55 32.58
N ARG A 353 0.81 29.78 31.29
CA ARG A 353 -0.31 29.13 30.58
C ARG A 353 0.08 28.77 29.15
N VAL A 354 -0.48 27.66 28.67
CA VAL A 354 -0.45 27.30 27.25
C VAL A 354 -1.53 28.09 26.51
N LEU A 355 -1.22 28.50 25.29
CA LEU A 355 -2.04 29.34 24.45
C LEU A 355 -2.18 28.71 23.07
N ALA A 356 -3.35 28.89 22.47
CA ALA A 356 -3.55 28.74 21.04
C ALA A 356 -3.39 30.11 20.38
N LEU A 357 -2.51 30.22 19.39
CA LEU A 357 -2.19 31.46 18.67
C LEU A 357 -2.96 31.61 17.35
N GLY A 358 -3.91 30.71 17.07
CA GLY A 358 -4.76 30.77 15.90
C GLY A 358 -5.65 29.54 15.72
N ALA A 359 -6.29 29.45 14.57
CA ALA A 359 -7.24 28.37 14.27
C ALA A 359 -6.56 26.99 14.24
N LEU A 360 -7.15 26.03 14.93
CA LEU A 360 -6.73 24.64 15.02
C LEU A 360 -7.77 23.74 14.36
N PRO A 361 -7.43 22.50 13.95
CA PRO A 361 -8.36 21.60 13.25
C PRO A 361 -9.70 21.36 13.97
N TRP A 362 -9.71 21.45 15.30
CA TRP A 362 -10.90 21.25 16.14
C TRP A 362 -11.51 22.56 16.67
N ASN A 363 -10.93 23.73 16.35
CA ASN A 363 -11.43 25.02 16.81
C ASN A 363 -11.07 26.14 15.81
N ALA A 364 -12.09 26.71 15.17
CA ALA A 364 -11.95 27.72 14.13
C ALA A 364 -11.57 29.13 14.62
N ALA A 365 -11.51 29.37 15.94
CA ALA A 365 -11.14 30.67 16.48
C ALA A 365 -9.73 31.07 16.03
N THR A 366 -9.62 32.22 15.36
CA THR A 366 -8.36 32.76 14.84
C THR A 366 -7.61 33.60 15.86
N ASP A 367 -8.30 34.07 16.90
CA ASP A 367 -7.71 34.92 17.92
C ASP A 367 -6.83 34.12 18.89
N ARG A 368 -5.84 34.80 19.46
CA ARG A 368 -5.07 34.25 20.57
C ARG A 368 -5.98 33.99 21.76
N ARG A 369 -5.94 32.75 22.28
CA ARG A 369 -6.78 32.34 23.41
C ARG A 369 -6.07 31.36 24.34
N LEU A 370 -6.60 31.23 25.55
CA LEU A 370 -6.18 30.21 26.49
C LEU A 370 -6.40 28.81 25.89
N TRP A 371 -5.42 27.94 26.07
CA TRP A 371 -5.59 26.50 25.85
C TRP A 371 -6.51 25.92 26.94
N THR A 372 -7.44 25.06 26.55
CA THR A 372 -8.45 24.49 27.44
C THR A 372 -8.48 22.96 27.35
N ASP A 373 -9.20 22.30 28.26
CA ASP A 373 -9.39 20.84 28.22
C ASP A 373 -10.04 20.35 26.91
N SER A 374 -10.82 21.20 26.24
CA SER A 374 -11.36 20.91 24.91
C SER A 374 -10.27 20.82 23.84
N ASP A 375 -9.18 21.56 24.01
CA ASP A 375 -8.02 21.48 23.10
C ASP A 375 -7.18 20.24 23.37
N ASP A 376 -7.07 19.82 24.63
CA ASP A 376 -6.46 18.53 24.98
C ASP A 376 -7.21 17.36 24.33
N ALA A 377 -8.54 17.39 24.35
CA ALA A 377 -9.37 16.42 23.65
C ALA A 377 -9.21 16.54 22.13
N GLY A 378 -9.19 17.78 21.62
CA GLY A 378 -9.06 18.08 20.19
C GLY A 378 -7.76 17.57 19.58
N VAL A 379 -6.61 17.80 20.24
CA VAL A 379 -5.31 17.32 19.75
C VAL A 379 -5.21 15.80 19.81
N GLN A 380 -5.77 15.16 20.84
CA GLN A 380 -5.82 13.70 20.94
C GLN A 380 -6.64 13.11 19.80
N TRP A 381 -7.84 13.64 19.57
CA TRP A 381 -8.71 13.23 18.48
C TRP A 381 -8.03 13.45 17.12
N TYR A 382 -7.43 14.61 16.88
CA TYR A 382 -6.77 14.92 15.61
C TYR A 382 -5.62 13.95 15.29
N LEU A 383 -4.79 13.64 16.30
CA LEU A 383 -3.67 12.70 16.16
C LEU A 383 -4.14 11.27 15.91
N GLU A 384 -5.18 10.82 16.61
CA GLU A 384 -5.79 9.50 16.40
C GLU A 384 -6.40 9.42 15.00
N TYR A 385 -7.19 10.41 14.63
CA TYR A 385 -7.92 10.44 13.39
C TYR A 385 -7.00 10.49 12.15
N ARG A 386 -6.05 11.43 12.14
CA ARG A 386 -5.23 11.69 10.95
C ARG A 386 -4.01 10.78 10.84
N PHE A 387 -3.52 10.27 11.97
CA PHE A 387 -2.24 9.54 12.05
C PHE A 387 -2.33 8.19 12.75
N ASP A 388 -3.50 7.78 13.26
CA ASP A 388 -3.67 6.59 14.12
C ASP A 388 -2.74 6.62 15.34
N ILE A 389 -2.42 7.82 15.86
CA ILE A 389 -1.59 7.97 17.05
C ILE A 389 -2.49 8.12 18.27
N THR A 390 -2.37 7.17 19.19
CA THR A 390 -3.10 7.15 20.47
C THR A 390 -2.13 7.17 21.65
N GLY A 391 -2.65 7.52 22.83
CA GLY A 391 -1.91 7.52 24.09
C GLY A 391 -1.82 8.91 24.72
N LYS A 392 -2.80 9.22 25.57
CA LYS A 392 -2.99 10.53 26.23
C LYS A 392 -1.70 11.10 26.83
N ASP A 393 -1.02 10.33 27.68
CA ASP A 393 0.16 10.84 28.41
C ASP A 393 1.30 11.26 27.48
N LYS A 394 1.51 10.51 26.39
CA LYS A 394 2.55 10.81 25.39
C LYS A 394 2.19 12.07 24.59
N ILE A 395 0.91 12.22 24.25
CA ILE A 395 0.39 13.36 23.49
C ILE A 395 0.51 14.63 24.33
N LEU A 396 0.02 14.62 25.57
CA LEU A 396 0.07 15.79 26.46
C LEU A 396 1.53 16.17 26.81
N SER A 397 2.40 15.18 27.04
CA SER A 397 3.83 15.45 27.27
C SER A 397 4.50 16.09 26.05
N ALA A 398 4.19 15.63 24.84
CA ALA A 398 4.71 16.20 23.60
C ALA A 398 4.19 17.63 23.38
N LEU A 399 2.92 17.86 23.70
CA LEU A 399 2.29 19.17 23.59
C LEU A 399 2.97 20.21 24.50
N ILE A 400 3.19 19.87 25.77
CA ILE A 400 3.90 20.74 26.71
C ILE A 400 5.30 21.07 26.19
N LEU A 401 6.04 20.07 25.71
CA LEU A 401 7.39 20.27 25.16
C LEU A 401 7.39 21.22 23.95
N VAL A 402 6.39 21.12 23.08
CA VAL A 402 6.26 22.00 21.90
C VAL A 402 5.84 23.40 22.33
N ALA A 403 4.90 23.54 23.26
CA ALA A 403 4.47 24.82 23.80
C ALA A 403 5.65 25.57 24.44
N GLU A 404 6.45 24.90 25.26
CA GLU A 404 7.66 25.45 25.91
C GLU A 404 8.73 25.87 24.89
N ARG A 405 8.89 25.14 23.79
CA ARG A 405 9.83 25.54 22.71
C ARG A 405 9.39 26.80 21.98
N ASN A 406 8.08 27.06 21.94
CA ASN A 406 7.48 28.26 21.38
C ASN A 406 7.17 29.29 22.49
N SER A 407 7.89 29.23 23.62
CA SER A 407 7.64 30.09 24.77
C SER A 407 7.99 31.55 24.49
N PHE A 408 7.15 32.45 25.00
CA PHE A 408 7.37 33.89 24.98
C PHE A 408 6.93 34.52 26.31
N ASN A 409 7.19 35.81 26.49
CA ASN A 409 6.75 36.55 27.67
C ASN A 409 6.16 37.89 27.21
N ASP A 410 4.85 38.03 27.36
CA ASP A 410 4.11 39.21 26.88
C ASP A 410 4.68 40.53 27.39
N VAL A 411 5.06 40.58 28.67
CA VAL A 411 5.58 41.80 29.29
C VAL A 411 6.93 42.16 28.67
N VAL A 412 7.80 41.17 28.45
CA VAL A 412 9.11 41.39 27.81
C VAL A 412 8.94 41.82 26.36
N GLU A 413 8.05 41.19 25.60
CA GLU A 413 7.78 41.57 24.21
C GLU A 413 7.20 42.98 24.11
N TYR A 414 6.23 43.31 24.96
CA TYR A 414 5.70 44.67 25.09
C TYR A 414 6.81 45.68 25.38
N LEU A 415 7.64 45.43 26.41
CA LEU A 415 8.74 46.31 26.79
C LEU A 415 9.79 46.48 25.69
N ARG A 416 10.02 45.46 24.85
CA ARG A 416 10.91 45.53 23.69
C ARG A 416 10.30 46.29 22.51
N SER A 417 8.97 46.32 22.40
CA SER A 417 8.25 47.00 21.32
C SER A 417 8.13 48.52 21.51
N VAL A 418 8.12 48.98 22.77
CA VAL A 418 7.92 50.40 23.10
C VAL A 418 9.21 51.21 22.94
N THR A 419 9.08 52.46 22.49
CA THR A 419 10.19 53.41 22.37
C THR A 419 9.98 54.55 23.37
N TRP A 420 11.03 54.92 24.10
CA TRP A 420 10.94 56.02 25.07
C TRP A 420 10.83 57.37 24.35
N ASP A 421 9.92 58.22 24.82
CA ASP A 421 9.62 59.53 24.24
C ASP A 421 10.45 60.68 24.84
N GLY A 422 11.47 60.35 25.64
CA GLY A 422 12.39 61.33 26.26
C GLY A 422 11.82 62.06 27.48
N LYS A 423 10.59 61.77 27.92
CA LYS A 423 9.99 62.42 29.10
C LYS A 423 10.11 61.53 30.34
N GLU A 424 10.74 62.06 31.38
CA GLU A 424 10.87 61.41 32.67
C GLU A 424 9.54 61.50 33.44
N ARG A 425 8.81 60.39 33.55
CA ARG A 425 7.51 60.33 34.25
C ARG A 425 7.52 59.51 35.54
N LEU A 426 8.53 58.66 35.72
CA LEU A 426 8.51 57.65 36.79
C LEU A 426 8.49 58.26 38.20
N ASP A 427 9.04 59.45 38.41
CA ASP A 427 9.06 60.09 39.72
C ASP A 427 7.70 60.66 40.13
N ASP A 428 6.86 61.00 39.14
CA ASP A 428 5.60 61.73 39.37
C ASP A 428 4.38 60.81 39.47
N LEU A 429 4.45 59.55 39.04
CA LEU A 429 3.27 58.66 38.96
C LEU A 429 2.49 58.52 40.28
N PHE A 430 3.17 58.36 41.42
CA PHE A 430 2.47 58.27 42.72
C PHE A 430 1.81 59.59 43.14
N ARG A 431 2.38 60.73 42.75
CA ARG A 431 1.77 62.03 42.99
C ARG A 431 0.57 62.22 42.08
N ASP A 432 0.74 61.99 40.78
CA ASP A 432 -0.25 62.27 39.75
C ASP A 432 -1.47 61.35 39.84
N TYR A 433 -1.26 60.06 40.11
CA TYR A 433 -2.33 59.06 40.12
C TYR A 433 -2.85 58.70 41.52
N LEU A 434 -2.02 58.82 42.56
CA LEU A 434 -2.39 58.39 43.92
C LEU A 434 -2.45 59.56 44.93
N GLY A 435 -2.12 60.78 44.51
CA GLY A 435 -2.13 61.97 45.37
C GLY A 435 -1.06 61.94 46.46
N ALA A 436 0.00 61.16 46.30
CA ALA A 436 1.09 61.09 47.27
C ALA A 436 1.84 62.43 47.35
N PRO A 437 2.32 62.85 48.53
CA PRO A 437 3.10 64.08 48.66
C PRO A 437 4.34 64.06 47.78
N ASP A 438 4.60 65.17 47.08
CA ASP A 438 5.78 65.33 46.24
C ASP A 438 7.03 65.52 47.12
N THR A 439 7.71 64.42 47.40
CA THR A 439 8.92 64.40 48.24
C THR A 439 10.00 63.56 47.58
N PRO A 440 11.30 63.81 47.87
CA PRO A 440 12.39 62.97 47.39
C PRO A 440 12.19 61.48 47.71
N TYR A 441 11.59 61.17 48.86
CA TYR A 441 11.25 59.81 49.26
C TYR A 441 10.19 59.19 48.32
N THR A 442 9.05 59.87 48.13
CA THR A 442 7.95 59.38 47.27
C THR A 442 8.43 59.12 45.84
N ARG A 443 9.19 60.08 45.26
CA ARG A 443 9.78 59.95 43.92
C ARG A 443 10.70 58.73 43.82
N THR A 444 11.59 58.56 44.82
CA THR A 444 12.53 57.43 44.87
C THR A 444 11.81 56.08 44.97
N VAL A 445 10.80 55.96 45.83
CA VAL A 445 10.01 54.72 45.98
C VAL A 445 9.28 54.40 44.67
N CYS A 446 8.68 55.42 44.03
CA CYS A 446 7.98 55.27 42.76
C CYS A 446 8.92 54.75 41.66
N ARG A 447 10.04 55.44 41.42
CA ARG A 447 11.06 55.02 40.45
C ARG A 447 11.55 53.61 40.74
N LYS A 448 11.90 53.30 41.99
CA LYS A 448 12.43 51.99 42.37
C LYS A 448 11.43 50.86 42.17
N ALA A 449 10.14 51.08 42.42
CA ALA A 449 9.09 50.09 42.22
C ALA A 449 8.93 49.70 40.74
N PHE A 450 8.78 50.70 39.85
CA PHE A 450 8.60 50.45 38.42
C PHE A 450 9.86 49.92 37.75
N VAL A 451 11.04 50.46 38.09
CA VAL A 451 12.32 49.94 37.60
C VAL A 451 12.52 48.50 38.04
N ALA A 452 12.15 48.15 39.27
CA ALA A 452 12.24 46.77 39.74
C ALA A 452 11.26 45.83 39.00
N ALA A 453 10.04 46.26 38.71
CA ALA A 453 9.08 45.48 37.92
C ALA A 453 9.63 45.15 36.52
N VAL A 454 10.16 46.17 35.82
CA VAL A 454 10.81 46.01 34.51
C VAL A 454 12.06 45.13 34.61
N ALA A 455 12.92 45.37 35.59
CA ALA A 455 14.15 44.59 35.79
C ALA A 455 13.86 43.12 36.06
N ARG A 456 12.80 42.79 36.81
CA ARG A 456 12.41 41.39 37.07
C ARG A 456 11.86 40.69 35.84
N ALA A 457 11.15 41.39 34.96
CA ALA A 457 10.69 40.84 33.69
C ALA A 457 11.87 40.64 32.72
N MET A 458 12.72 41.65 32.57
CA MET A 458 13.84 41.65 31.61
C MET A 458 15.06 40.83 32.09
N THR A 459 15.21 40.64 33.40
CA THR A 459 16.29 39.88 34.03
C THR A 459 15.69 38.98 35.12
N PRO A 460 15.17 37.81 34.75
CA PRO A 460 14.62 36.85 35.71
C PRO A 460 15.63 36.54 36.83
N GLY A 461 15.16 36.54 38.07
CA GLY A 461 16.01 36.39 39.26
C GLY A 461 16.58 37.69 39.84
N CYS A 462 16.30 38.86 39.23
CA CYS A 462 16.65 40.16 39.81
C CYS A 462 16.00 40.33 41.20
N LYS A 463 16.82 40.54 42.23
CA LYS A 463 16.38 40.66 43.62
C LYS A 463 15.71 42.02 43.85
N TYR A 464 14.51 42.00 44.42
CA TYR A 464 13.81 43.19 44.88
C TYR A 464 13.08 42.87 46.19
N ASP A 465 13.67 43.29 47.31
CA ASP A 465 13.20 42.98 48.68
C ASP A 465 12.25 44.05 49.25
N TYR A 466 11.74 44.94 48.41
CA TYR A 466 10.87 46.04 48.83
C TYR A 466 9.46 45.83 48.28
N VAL A 467 8.46 46.25 49.04
CA VAL A 467 7.06 46.26 48.61
C VAL A 467 6.49 47.65 48.90
N PRO A 468 6.14 48.45 47.88
CA PRO A 468 5.43 49.70 48.09
C PRO A 468 4.08 49.44 48.74
N VAL A 469 3.82 50.05 49.89
CA VAL A 469 2.53 49.96 50.58
C VAL A 469 1.73 51.24 50.29
N LEU A 470 0.66 51.10 49.50
CA LEU A 470 -0.21 52.21 49.15
C LEU A 470 -1.27 52.44 50.24
N VAL A 471 -1.09 53.47 51.06
CA VAL A 471 -1.99 53.81 52.17
C VAL A 471 -2.85 55.03 51.81
N GLY A 472 -4.17 54.89 51.94
CA GLY A 472 -5.10 56.00 51.72
C GLY A 472 -6.56 55.58 51.83
N ARG A 473 -7.48 56.55 51.82
CA ARG A 473 -8.93 56.35 51.88
C ARG A 473 -9.42 55.37 50.81
N GLN A 474 -10.55 54.70 51.07
CA GLN A 474 -11.19 53.83 50.08
C GLN A 474 -11.57 54.62 48.81
N SER A 475 -11.60 53.95 47.66
CA SER A 475 -11.94 54.54 46.35
C SER A 475 -10.94 55.56 45.77
N LEU A 476 -9.72 55.67 46.30
CA LEU A 476 -8.63 56.45 45.71
C LEU A 476 -7.96 55.79 44.47
N GLY A 477 -8.60 54.81 43.84
CA GLY A 477 -8.03 54.15 42.65
C GLY A 477 -6.84 53.21 42.90
N LYS A 478 -6.49 52.91 44.16
CA LYS A 478 -5.34 52.05 44.52
C LYS A 478 -5.32 50.70 43.78
N SER A 479 -6.48 50.04 43.67
CA SER A 479 -6.63 48.76 42.98
C SER A 479 -6.69 48.87 41.47
N THR A 480 -6.95 50.06 40.93
CA THR A 480 -6.99 50.32 39.48
C THR A 480 -5.59 50.68 38.96
N PHE A 481 -4.74 51.21 39.83
CA PHE A 481 -3.36 51.56 39.52
C PHE A 481 -2.44 50.34 39.45
N LEU A 482 -2.71 49.31 40.26
CA LEU A 482 -2.06 48.00 40.22
C LEU A 482 -2.71 47.14 39.13
#